data_AF-A0A5C8G0B4-F1
#
_entry.id   AF-A0A5C8G0B4-F1
#
_cell.length_a   1.000
_cell.length_b   1.000
_cell.length_c   1.000
_cell.angle_alpha   90.00
_cell.angle_beta   90.00
_cell.angle_gamma   90.00
#
_symmetry.space_group_name_H-M   'P 1'
#
loop_
_entity.id
_entity.type
_entity.pdbx_description
1 polymer ?
#
loop_
_entity_poly.entity_id
_entity_poly.type
_entity_poly.pdbx_seq_one_letter_code
_entity_poly.pdbx_strand_id
1 'polypeptide(L)'
;MKIEEELFKKAIELIANNPGLLAELGDMPNIKFPTKGEKVFWNDLANYNGWRIQQNTLFKNCRILDPNNVRRAWGGMAAMEKIFEKLVNGNK
;
A
#
# COMPACT_ATOMS: atom_id res chain seq x y z
N MET A 1 23.58 -14.17 -6.04
CA MET A 1 23.48 -14.48 -4.59
C MET A 1 24.08 -13.41 -3.69
N LYS A 2 25.41 -13.29 -3.48
CA LYS A 2 25.97 -12.26 -2.56
C LYS A 2 25.65 -10.81 -2.93
N ILE A 3 25.64 -10.48 -4.23
CA ILE A 3 25.31 -9.12 -4.71
C ILE A 3 23.83 -8.78 -4.48
N GLU A 4 22.94 -9.76 -4.66
CA GLU A 4 21.50 -9.58 -4.46
C GLU A 4 21.16 -9.37 -2.98
N GLU A 5 21.83 -10.11 -2.08
CA GLU A 5 21.68 -9.91 -0.63
C GLU A 5 22.15 -8.53 -0.19
N GLU A 6 23.30 -8.05 -0.69
CA GLU A 6 23.80 -6.72 -0.36
C GLU A 6 22.91 -5.60 -0.93
N LEU A 7 22.36 -5.78 -2.14
CA LEU A 7 21.41 -4.84 -2.70
C LEU A 7 20.11 -4.79 -1.89
N PHE A 8 19.62 -5.95 -1.45
CA PHE A 8 18.43 -6.06 -0.60
C PHE A 8 18.64 -5.38 0.75
N LYS A 9 19.76 -5.63 1.43
CA LYS A 9 20.09 -4.96 2.71
C LYS A 9 20.14 -3.44 2.56
N LYS A 10 20.84 -2.94 1.53
CA LYS A 10 20.92 -1.50 1.27
C LYS A 10 19.55 -0.88 0.99
N ALA A 11 18.69 -1.59 0.24
CA ALA A 11 17.32 -1.14 0.00
C ALA A 11 16.51 -1.05 1.32
N ILE A 12 16.64 -2.05 2.20
CA ILE A 12 15.98 -2.04 3.51
C ILE A 12 16.52 -0.90 4.40
N GLU A 13 17.83 -0.71 4.46
CA GLU A 13 18.43 0.40 5.22
C GLU A 13 17.98 1.76 4.69
N LEU A 14 17.90 1.92 3.36
CA LEU A 14 17.45 3.15 2.74
C LEU A 14 15.99 3.47 3.12
N ILE A 15 15.11 2.46 3.09
CA ILE A 15 13.70 2.60 3.47
C ILE A 15 13.56 2.87 4.98
N ALA A 16 14.35 2.19 5.81
CA ALA A 16 14.32 2.38 7.26
C ALA A 16 14.74 3.81 7.66
N ASN A 17 15.75 4.35 6.98
CA ASN A 17 16.23 5.72 7.20
C ASN A 17 15.37 6.79 6.53
N ASN A 18 14.61 6.44 5.49
CA ASN A 18 13.73 7.34 4.75
C ASN A 18 12.36 6.68 4.50
N PRO A 19 11.50 6.57 5.53
CA PRO A 19 10.24 5.84 5.41
C PRO A 19 9.30 6.42 4.34
N GLY A 20 9.41 7.72 4.03
CA GLY A 20 8.64 8.36 2.97
C GLY A 20 8.97 7.87 1.55
N LEU A 21 10.09 7.16 1.34
CA LEU A 21 10.49 6.68 0.02
C LEU A 21 9.43 5.75 -0.61
N LEU A 22 8.71 4.97 0.21
CA LEU A 22 7.65 4.10 -0.30
C LEU A 22 6.38 4.86 -0.70
N ALA A 23 6.20 6.10 -0.23
CA ALA A 23 5.05 6.94 -0.60
C ALA A 23 5.12 7.43 -2.06
N GLU A 24 6.33 7.48 -2.63
CA GLU A 24 6.61 7.89 -4.01
C GLU A 24 6.59 6.71 -4.99
N LEU A 25 6.37 5.47 -4.51
CA LEU A 25 6.32 4.30 -5.38
C LEU A 25 5.07 4.31 -6.27
N GLY A 26 5.21 3.73 -7.46
CA GLY A 26 4.08 3.35 -8.30
C GLY A 26 3.23 2.24 -7.67
N ASP A 27 2.37 1.63 -8.48
CA ASP A 27 1.68 0.42 -8.08
C ASP A 27 2.65 -0.77 -8.01
N MET A 28 2.51 -1.57 -6.95
CA MET A 28 3.36 -2.72 -6.72
C MET A 28 2.61 -4.02 -7.01
N PRO A 29 3.30 -5.10 -7.40
CA PRO A 29 2.69 -6.41 -7.55
C PRO A 29 1.90 -6.80 -6.31
N ASN A 30 0.62 -7.14 -6.47
CA ASN A 30 -0.26 -7.42 -5.35
C ASN A 30 -0.68 -8.90 -5.29
N ILE A 31 -0.43 -9.52 -4.14
CA ILE A 31 -1.01 -10.82 -3.79
C ILE A 31 -2.30 -10.56 -3.00
N LYS A 32 -3.41 -11.08 -3.51
CA LYS A 32 -4.76 -10.97 -2.90
C LYS A 32 -4.82 -11.86 -1.66
N PHE A 33 -4.50 -11.29 -0.50
CA PHE A 33 -4.53 -11.98 0.77
C PHE A 33 -5.53 -11.32 1.73
N PRO A 34 -6.34 -12.09 2.50
CA PRO A 34 -7.20 -11.54 3.53
C PRO A 34 -6.34 -10.86 4.58
N THR A 35 -6.61 -9.59 4.85
CA THR A 35 -5.94 -8.92 5.97
C THR A 35 -6.65 -9.31 7.26
N LYS A 36 -5.92 -9.66 8.34
CA LYS A 36 -6.51 -9.89 9.67
C LYS A 36 -7.10 -8.61 10.31
N GLY A 37 -7.29 -7.55 9.52
CA GLY A 37 -7.99 -6.34 9.96
C GLY A 37 -7.23 -5.47 10.96
N GLU A 38 -6.01 -5.82 11.37
CA GLU A 38 -5.30 -5.06 12.39
C GLU A 38 -4.93 -3.66 11.90
N LYS A 39 -5.65 -2.67 12.45
CA LYS A 39 -5.56 -1.22 12.17
C LYS A 39 -4.39 -0.53 12.91
N VAL A 40 -3.65 -1.25 13.77
CA VAL A 40 -2.66 -0.63 14.67
C VAL A 40 -1.61 0.20 13.92
N PHE A 41 -1.23 -0.22 12.71
CA PHE A 41 -0.28 0.49 11.86
C PHE A 41 -0.90 1.11 10.61
N TRP A 42 -2.23 1.22 10.52
CA TRP A 42 -2.93 1.64 9.32
C TRP A 42 -4.01 2.68 9.63
N ASN A 43 -3.87 3.86 9.03
CA ASN A 43 -4.87 4.92 9.12
C ASN A 43 -5.75 4.90 7.88
N ASP A 44 -7.08 4.93 8.05
CA ASP A 44 -8.03 5.05 6.94
C ASP A 44 -7.97 6.49 6.40
N LEU A 45 -7.62 6.64 5.12
CA LEU A 45 -7.56 7.94 4.43
C LEU A 45 -8.85 8.25 3.67
N ALA A 46 -9.51 7.21 3.12
CA ALA A 46 -10.75 7.34 2.38
C ALA A 46 -11.59 6.06 2.49
N ASN A 47 -12.93 6.20 2.43
CA ASN A 47 -13.88 5.09 2.40
C ASN A 47 -15.02 5.40 1.43
N TYR A 48 -15.36 4.43 0.57
CA TYR A 48 -16.53 4.50 -0.30
C TYR A 48 -17.10 3.10 -0.55
N ASN A 49 -18.39 2.88 -0.23
CA ASN A 49 -19.07 1.58 -0.41
C ASN A 49 -18.26 0.37 0.13
N GLY A 50 -17.58 0.53 1.26
CA GLY A 50 -16.74 -0.52 1.87
C GLY A 50 -15.33 -0.64 1.29
N TRP A 51 -15.04 0.01 0.16
CA TRP A 51 -13.67 0.18 -0.33
C TRP A 51 -12.93 1.20 0.52
N ARG A 52 -11.66 0.94 0.83
CA ARG A 52 -10.85 1.81 1.70
C ARG A 52 -9.46 2.03 1.17
N ILE A 53 -8.98 3.27 1.23
CA ILE A 53 -7.55 3.59 1.17
C ILE A 53 -7.04 3.65 2.61
N GLN A 54 -5.95 2.93 2.89
CA GLN A 54 -5.26 3.00 4.17
C GLN A 54 -3.79 3.32 3.98
N GLN A 55 -3.22 4.14 4.86
CA GLN A 55 -1.79 4.44 4.88
C GLN A 55 -1.11 3.82 6.08
N ASN A 56 0.06 3.22 5.84
CA ASN A 56 0.92 2.71 6.89
C ASN A 56 1.51 3.85 7.71
N THR A 57 1.37 3.82 9.03
CA THR A 57 1.86 4.92 9.89
C THR A 57 3.38 5.01 9.96
N LEU A 58 4.08 3.89 9.78
CA LEU A 58 5.53 3.79 9.85
C LEU A 58 6.18 4.07 8.49
N PHE A 59 5.83 3.30 7.46
CA PHE A 59 6.47 3.35 6.14
C PHE A 59 5.74 4.22 5.11
N LYS A 60 4.63 4.88 5.51
CA LYS A 60 3.86 5.83 4.69
C LYS A 60 3.31 5.33 3.36
N ASN A 61 3.54 4.06 3.01
CA ASN A 61 2.94 3.41 1.86
C ASN A 61 1.45 3.18 2.07
N CYS A 62 0.72 3.13 0.97
CA CYS A 62 -0.72 3.00 0.96
C CYS A 62 -1.15 1.62 0.48
N ARG A 63 -2.38 1.24 0.84
CA ARG A 63 -3.07 0.03 0.34
C ARG A 63 -4.53 0.32 0.10
N ILE A 64 -5.12 -0.42 -0.84
CA ILE A 64 -6.55 -0.43 -1.10
C ILE A 64 -7.13 -1.76 -0.62
N LEU A 65 -8.17 -1.69 0.21
CA LEU A 65 -8.97 -2.84 0.63
C LEU A 65 -10.33 -2.79 -0.05
N ASP A 66 -10.85 -3.97 -0.42
CA ASP A 66 -12.24 -4.14 -0.84
C ASP A 66 -13.19 -4.30 0.38
N PRO A 67 -14.52 -4.34 0.17
CA PRO A 67 -15.48 -4.49 1.26
C PRO A 67 -15.31 -5.77 2.09
N ASN A 68 -14.64 -6.79 1.55
CA ASN A 68 -14.35 -8.05 2.23
C ASN A 68 -12.98 -8.03 2.94
N ASN A 69 -12.36 -6.85 3.10
CA ASN A 69 -11.04 -6.67 3.71
C ASN A 69 -9.90 -7.39 2.99
N VAL A 70 -10.06 -7.66 1.69
CA VAL A 70 -9.01 -8.22 0.84
C VAL A 70 -8.23 -7.07 0.21
N ARG A 71 -6.90 -7.14 0.31
CA ARG A 71 -6.03 -6.15 -0.34
C ARG A 71 -6.07 -6.29 -1.86
N ARG A 72 -6.48 -5.22 -2.55
CA ARG A 72 -6.57 -5.17 -4.01
C ARG A 72 -5.38 -4.47 -4.68
N ALA A 73 -4.77 -3.50 -4.00
CA ALA A 73 -3.58 -2.81 -4.46
C ALA A 73 -2.76 -2.28 -3.27
N TRP A 74 -1.49 -1.97 -3.51
CA TRP A 74 -0.60 -1.25 -2.59
C TRP A 74 0.51 -0.52 -3.36
N GLY A 75 1.09 0.51 -2.75
CA GLY A 75 2.09 1.36 -3.37
C GLY A 75 2.11 2.76 -2.77
N GLY A 76 2.62 3.74 -3.50
CA GLY A 76 2.59 5.14 -3.11
C GLY A 76 1.20 5.77 -3.17
N MET A 77 1.03 6.93 -2.53
CA MET A 77 -0.30 7.56 -2.38
C MET A 77 -0.91 7.93 -3.74
N ALA A 78 -0.15 8.64 -4.59
CA ALA A 78 -0.62 9.08 -5.90
C ALA A 78 -1.08 7.91 -6.80
N ALA A 79 -0.36 6.77 -6.74
CA ALA A 79 -0.76 5.57 -7.45
C ALA A 79 -2.07 4.98 -6.88
N MET A 80 -2.21 4.95 -5.55
CA MET A 80 -3.41 4.41 -4.89
C MET A 80 -4.64 5.28 -5.14
N GLU A 81 -4.51 6.61 -5.14
CA GLU A 81 -5.62 7.52 -5.46
C GLU A 81 -6.17 7.24 -6.86
N LYS A 82 -5.28 7.15 -7.86
CA LYS A 82 -5.65 6.87 -9.25
C LYS A 82 -6.33 5.50 -9.41
N ILE A 83 -5.87 4.47 -8.70
CA ILE A 83 -6.49 3.15 -8.74
C ILE A 83 -7.84 3.17 -8.02
N PHE A 84 -7.94 3.84 -6.88
CA PHE A 84 -9.16 3.95 -6.10
C PHE A 84 -10.27 4.66 -6.88
N GLU A 85 -9.94 5.78 -7.53
CA GLU A 85 -10.88 6.50 -8.39
C GLU A 85 -11.44 5.58 -9.50
N LYS A 86 -10.58 4.81 -10.17
CA LYS A 86 -11.02 3.84 -11.19
C LYS A 86 -11.93 2.75 -10.62
N LEU A 87 -11.60 2.21 -9.46
CA LEU A 87 -12.40 1.16 -8.81
C LEU A 87 -13.75 1.68 -8.36
N VAL A 88 -13.80 2.92 -7.85
CA VAL A 88 -15.03 3.53 -7.36
C VAL A 88 -15.93 3.99 -8.51
N ASN A 89 -15.35 4.57 -9.56
CA ASN A 89 -16.11 5.06 -10.72
C ASN A 89 -16.49 3.94 -11.71
N GLY A 90 -15.69 2.88 -11.82
CA GLY A 90 -15.99 1.71 -12.66
C GLY A 90 -17.00 0.73 -12.05
N ASN A 91 -17.42 0.95 -10.80
CA ASN A 91 -18.49 0.20 -10.11
C ASN A 91 -19.85 0.93 -10.17
N LYS A 92 -19.99 1.97 -11.01
CA LYS A 92 -21.27 2.61 -11.33
C LYS A 92 -21.92 1.98 -12.55
#